data_AF-A0A327KPW0-F1
#
_entry.id   AF-A0A327KPW0-F1
#
_cell.length_a   1.000
_cell.length_b   1.000
_cell.length_c   1.000
_cell.angle_alpha   90.00
_cell.angle_beta   90.00
_cell.angle_gamma   90.00
#
_symmetry.space_group_name_H-M   'P 1'
#
loop_
_entity.id
_entity.type
_entity.pdbx_description
1 polymer ?
#
loop_
_entity_poly.entity_id
_entity_poly.type
_entity_poly.pdbx_seq_one_letter_code
_entity_poly.pdbx_strand_id
1 'polypeptide(L)'
;MCDNEDDYHEPSIPTDHVLCPRCNGDGEIACHCGGDLCVCGEEEQPCPLCGGEYGGDGYVSRDTADRYWKRQHEIRDAIRKVMEGNADG
;
A
#
# COMPACT_ATOMS: atom_id res chain seq x y z
N MET A 1 -20.24 -28.43 24.89
CA MET A 1 -20.43 -26.99 24.66
C MET A 1 -19.07 -26.45 24.28
N CYS A 2 -18.75 -26.55 23.00
CA CYS A 2 -17.56 -25.96 22.39
C CYS A 2 -18.09 -25.03 21.30
N ASP A 3 -18.91 -24.07 21.72
CA ASP A 3 -19.44 -23.01 20.87
C ASP A 3 -18.42 -21.87 20.92
N ASN A 4 -17.37 -22.00 20.12
CA ASN A 4 -16.63 -20.85 19.61
C ASN A 4 -16.75 -20.96 18.09
N GLU A 5 -17.94 -20.63 17.60
CA GLU A 5 -18.11 -20.14 16.25
C GLU A 5 -17.44 -18.77 16.24
N ASP A 6 -16.11 -18.74 16.00
CA ASP A 6 -15.42 -17.53 15.55
C ASP A 6 -16.17 -17.09 14.30
N ASP A 7 -17.04 -16.09 14.49
CA ASP A 7 -17.77 -15.39 13.45
C ASP A 7 -16.71 -14.73 12.57
N TYR A 8 -16.24 -15.46 11.56
CA TYR A 8 -15.39 -14.95 10.49
C TYR A 8 -16.17 -13.85 9.78
N HIS A 9 -16.14 -12.66 10.34
CA HIS A 9 -16.75 -11.49 9.75
C HIS A 9 -15.88 -11.10 8.55
N GLU A 10 -16.15 -11.72 7.40
CA GLU A 10 -15.57 -11.25 6.14
C GLU A 10 -15.96 -9.76 6.00
N PRO A 11 -14.98 -8.84 5.96
CA PRO A 11 -15.30 -7.44 5.84
C PRO A 11 -16.10 -7.24 4.55
N SER A 12 -17.17 -6.47 4.66
CA SER A 12 -17.97 -6.09 3.49
C SER A 12 -17.18 -5.09 2.64
N ILE A 13 -16.27 -5.61 1.81
CA ILE A 13 -15.44 -4.82 0.90
C ILE A 13 -16.32 -4.38 -0.28
N PRO A 14 -16.41 -3.07 -0.58
CA PRO A 14 -17.18 -2.60 -1.73
C PRO A 14 -16.61 -3.16 -3.04
N THR A 15 -17.48 -3.44 -4.01
CA THR A 15 -17.11 -4.12 -5.28
C THR A 15 -16.10 -3.35 -6.13
N ASP A 16 -15.99 -2.04 -5.94
CA ASP A 16 -15.05 -1.17 -6.64
C ASP A 16 -13.70 -1.01 -5.92
N HIS A 17 -13.50 -1.69 -4.80
CA HIS A 17 -12.24 -1.70 -4.06
C HIS A 17 -11.32 -2.81 -4.55
N VAL A 18 -10.01 -2.55 -4.45
CA VAL A 18 -8.93 -3.45 -4.82
C VAL A 18 -7.91 -3.50 -3.68
N LEU A 19 -7.06 -4.51 -3.68
CA LEU A 19 -5.94 -4.58 -2.76
C LEU A 19 -5.09 -3.31 -2.86
N CYS A 20 -4.74 -2.74 -1.71
CA CYS A 20 -3.93 -1.54 -1.63
C CYS A 20 -2.60 -1.79 -2.33
N PRO A 21 -2.25 -1.03 -3.39
CA PRO A 21 -1.01 -1.27 -4.14
C PRO A 21 0.27 -0.91 -3.37
N ARG A 22 0.13 -0.33 -2.17
CA ARG A 22 1.26 0.05 -1.31
C ARG A 22 1.63 -1.04 -0.31
N CYS A 23 0.66 -1.56 0.46
CA CYS A 23 0.88 -2.65 1.43
C CYS A 23 0.46 -4.02 0.92
N ASN A 24 -0.05 -4.12 -0.32
CA ASN A 24 -0.50 -5.36 -0.95
C ASN A 24 -1.56 -6.15 -0.15
N GLY A 25 -2.38 -5.46 0.65
CA GLY A 25 -3.41 -6.08 1.48
C GLY A 25 -3.00 -6.30 2.94
N ASP A 26 -1.74 -6.07 3.31
CA ASP A 26 -1.27 -6.32 4.68
C ASP A 26 -1.80 -5.30 5.71
N GLY A 27 -2.46 -4.22 5.26
CA GLY A 27 -2.98 -3.14 6.13
C GLY A 27 -1.93 -2.25 6.79
N GLU A 28 -0.73 -2.78 6.98
CA GLU A 28 0.39 -2.17 7.66
C GLU A 28 1.63 -2.16 6.75
N ILE A 29 2.62 -1.34 7.11
CA ILE A 29 3.95 -1.34 6.51
C ILE A 29 5.00 -1.26 7.61
N ALA A 30 6.08 -2.02 7.45
CA ALA A 30 7.23 -1.94 8.35
C ALA A 30 8.11 -0.75 7.94
N CYS A 31 7.76 0.47 8.36
CA CYS A 31 8.50 1.66 7.89
C CYS A 31 8.26 2.92 8.76
N HIS A 32 9.26 3.38 9.51
CA HIS A 32 9.29 4.77 9.99
C HIS A 32 9.91 5.70 8.93
N CYS A 33 9.08 6.63 8.43
CA CYS A 33 9.37 7.91 7.78
C CYS A 33 10.18 7.91 6.45
N GLY A 34 9.52 8.25 5.32
CA GLY A 34 10.23 8.90 4.20
C GLY A 34 9.79 8.62 2.75
N GLY A 35 8.73 7.85 2.49
CA GLY A 35 8.31 7.54 1.12
C GLY A 35 8.43 6.04 0.81
N ASP A 36 9.27 5.67 -0.16
CA ASP A 36 9.45 4.29 -0.65
C ASP A 36 10.75 3.61 -0.14
N LEU A 37 11.45 4.24 0.81
CA LEU A 37 12.67 3.72 1.45
C LEU A 37 12.46 3.63 2.97
N CYS A 38 12.64 2.45 3.55
CA CYS A 38 12.56 2.25 5.00
C CYS A 38 13.91 2.53 5.63
N VAL A 39 13.98 3.56 6.49
CA VAL A 39 15.27 4.07 6.98
C VAL A 39 15.49 3.87 8.48
N CYS A 40 14.47 3.64 9.33
CA CYS A 40 14.67 3.26 10.73
C CYS A 40 13.51 2.41 11.27
N GLY A 41 13.78 1.50 12.22
CA GLY A 41 12.80 0.82 13.10
C GLY A 41 11.80 -0.15 12.41
N GLU A 42 11.91 -1.45 12.72
CA GLU A 42 10.94 -2.50 12.32
C GLU A 42 9.62 -2.39 13.12
N GLU A 43 9.01 -1.21 13.15
CA GLU A 43 7.71 -1.02 13.78
C GLU A 43 6.62 -1.09 12.69
N GLU A 44 5.67 -2.00 12.85
CA GLU A 44 4.49 -2.09 12.00
C GLU A 44 3.62 -0.85 12.22
N GLN A 45 3.36 -0.11 11.14
CA GLN A 45 2.50 1.07 11.17
C GLN A 45 1.36 0.94 10.16
N PRO A 46 0.18 1.51 10.45
CA PRO A 46 -0.91 1.55 9.49
C PRO A 46 -0.45 2.13 8.16
N CYS A 47 -0.74 1.41 7.07
CA CYS A 47 -0.30 1.83 5.75
C CYS A 47 -0.86 3.23 5.43
N PRO A 48 -0.04 4.22 5.06
CA PRO A 48 -0.51 5.59 4.90
C PRO A 48 -1.42 5.79 3.68
N LEU A 49 -1.54 4.79 2.80
CA LEU A 49 -2.42 4.85 1.64
C LEU A 49 -3.84 4.35 1.96
N CYS A 50 -3.96 3.22 2.66
CA CYS A 50 -5.26 2.62 2.99
C CYS A 50 -5.66 2.82 4.45
N GLY A 51 -4.77 3.30 5.32
CA GLY A 51 -5.01 3.49 6.76
C GLY A 51 -5.29 2.21 7.56
N GLY A 52 -5.11 1.02 6.95
CA GLY A 52 -5.65 -0.22 7.53
C GLY A 52 -7.18 -0.32 7.46
N GLU A 53 -7.81 0.34 6.49
CA GLU A 53 -9.27 0.28 6.28
C GLU A 53 -9.78 -1.17 6.11
N TYR A 54 -11.06 -1.35 6.43
CA TYR A 54 -11.76 -2.65 6.39
C TYR A 54 -11.17 -3.70 7.34
N GLY A 55 -10.88 -3.33 8.59
CA GLY A 55 -10.44 -4.29 9.60
C GLY A 55 -8.96 -4.68 9.50
N GLY A 56 -8.14 -3.90 8.80
CA GLY A 56 -6.73 -4.19 8.58
C GLY A 56 -6.44 -4.89 7.26
N ASP A 57 -7.44 -5.20 6.44
CA ASP A 57 -7.22 -5.99 5.22
C ASP A 57 -6.73 -5.17 4.00
N GLY A 58 -6.38 -3.90 4.22
CA GLY A 58 -5.58 -3.12 3.28
C GLY A 58 -6.22 -2.95 1.91
N TYR A 59 -7.47 -2.51 1.83
CA TYR A 59 -8.17 -2.21 0.57
C TYR A 59 -8.26 -0.71 0.30
N VAL A 60 -8.35 -0.33 -0.98
CA VAL A 60 -8.63 1.03 -1.43
C VAL A 60 -9.55 1.02 -2.64
N SER A 61 -10.24 2.14 -2.90
CA SER A 61 -10.99 2.28 -4.15
C SER A 61 -10.07 2.12 -5.37
N ARG A 62 -10.62 1.61 -6.48
CA ARG A 62 -9.90 1.50 -7.75
C ARG A 62 -9.33 2.83 -8.22
N ASP A 63 -10.05 3.94 -8.03
CA ASP A 63 -9.55 5.28 -8.37
C ASP A 63 -8.30 5.66 -7.57
N THR A 64 -8.27 5.35 -6.27
CA THR A 64 -7.07 5.57 -5.43
C THR A 64 -5.89 4.74 -5.94
N ALA A 65 -6.13 3.46 -6.29
CA ALA A 65 -5.10 2.59 -6.83
C ALA A 65 -4.57 3.09 -8.19
N ASP A 66 -5.44 3.54 -9.09
CA ASP A 66 -5.07 4.08 -10.40
C ASP A 66 -4.22 5.35 -10.26
N ARG A 67 -4.59 6.26 -9.33
CA ARG A 67 -3.80 7.45 -9.02
C ARG A 67 -2.42 7.11 -8.47
N TYR A 68 -2.33 6.10 -7.59
CA TYR A 68 -1.06 5.63 -7.05
C TYR A 68 -0.13 5.12 -8.16
N TRP A 69 -0.62 4.25 -9.04
CA TRP A 69 0.17 3.70 -10.14
C TRP A 69 0.61 4.76 -11.13
N LYS A 70 -0.27 5.70 -11.48
CA LYS A 70 0.09 6.84 -12.32
C LYS A 70 1.27 7.61 -11.74
N ARG A 71 1.25 7.90 -10.43
CA ARG A 71 2.35 8.60 -9.75
C ARG A 71 3.65 7.80 -9.75
N GLN A 72 3.56 6.48 -9.50
CA GLN A 72 4.73 5.60 -9.53
C GLN A 72 5.35 5.53 -10.94
N HIS A 73 4.52 5.50 -12.00
CA HIS A 73 5.01 5.60 -13.38
C HIS A 73 5.71 6.93 -13.66
N GLU A 74 5.17 8.06 -13.19
CA GLU A 74 5.79 9.38 -13.34
C GLU A 74 7.17 9.44 -12.64
N ILE A 75 7.27 8.89 -11.42
CA ILE A 75 8.52 8.83 -10.65
C ILE A 75 9.53 7.93 -11.36
N ARG A 76 9.13 6.72 -11.77
CA ARG A 76 9.99 5.79 -12.52
C ARG A 76 10.53 6.43 -13.80
N ASP A 77 9.67 7.11 -14.54
CA ASP A 77 10.06 7.77 -15.79
C ASP A 77 11.00 8.95 -15.54
N ALA A 78 10.82 9.70 -14.46
CA ALA A 78 11.74 10.76 -14.04
C ALA A 78 13.11 10.20 -13.64
N ILE A 79 13.14 9.15 -12.82
CA ILE A 79 14.38 8.46 -12.41
C ILE A 79 15.13 7.93 -13.63
N ARG A 80 14.43 7.27 -14.56
CA ARG A 80 15.03 6.77 -15.81
C ARG A 80 15.71 7.88 -16.61
N LYS A 81 15.03 9.02 -16.81
CA LYS A 81 15.60 10.17 -17.53
C LYS A 81 16.88 10.69 -16.87
N VAL A 82 16.91 10.73 -15.53
CA VAL A 82 18.10 11.15 -14.78
C VAL A 82 19.24 10.14 -14.96
N MET A 83 18.94 8.83 -14.91
CA MET A 83 19.96 7.80 -15.11
C MET A 83 20.54 7.80 -16.53
N GLU A 84 19.69 7.95 -17.55
CA GLU A 84 20.12 8.05 -18.96
C GLU A 84 20.96 9.32 -19.19
N GLY A 85 20.57 10.46 -18.61
CA GLY A 85 21.33 11.72 -18.74
C GLY A 85 22.65 11.76 -17.95
N ASN A 86 22.84 10.88 -16.97
CA ASN A 86 24.10 10.75 -16.21
C ASN A 86 25.02 9.65 -16.76
N ALA A 87 24.59 8.87 -17.77
CA ALA A 87 25.41 7.82 -18.38
C ALA A 87 26.48 8.35 -19.36
N ASP A 88 26.39 9.64 -19.72
CA ASP A 88 27.31 10.33 -20.63
C ASP A 88 28.40 11.16 -19.91
N GLY A 89 28.55 11.00 -18.58
CA GLY A 89 29.47 11.76 -17.72
C GLY A 89 30.73 10.99 -17.30
#